data_AF-W1XPN5-F1
#
_entry.id   AF-W1XPN5-F1
#
_cell.length_a   1.000
_cell.length_b   1.000
_cell.length_c   1.000
_cell.angle_alpha   90.00
_cell.angle_beta   90.00
_cell.angle_gamma   90.00
#
_symmetry.space_group_name_H-M   'P 1'
#
loop_
_entity.id
_entity.type
_entity.pdbx_description
1 polymer ?
#
loop_
_entity_poly.entity_id
_entity_poly.type
_entity_poly.pdbx_seq_one_letter_code
_entity_poly.pdbx_strand_id
1 'polypeptide(L)'
;KARDVQNFYFFCQHITLIPTLRSLLEQPDNGIDAFLAPGHVSMVIGTDAYNFIASDFHRPLVVAGFEPLDLLQGVVMLVEQKIAAH
;
A
#
# COMPACT_ATOMS: atom_id res chain seq x y z
N LYS A 1 27.41 -10.39 10.00
CA LYS A 1 28.42 -10.71 8.96
C LYS A 1 29.77 -10.03 9.21
N ALA A 2 29.86 -8.70 9.32
CA ALA A 2 31.14 -8.00 9.55
C ALA A 2 31.91 -8.39 10.84
N ARG A 3 31.22 -8.98 11.84
CA ARG A 3 31.79 -9.43 13.11
C ARG A 3 31.95 -10.96 13.23
N ASP A 4 31.74 -11.71 12.13
CA ASP A 4 31.85 -13.17 12.09
C ASP A 4 31.14 -13.93 13.23
N VAL A 5 29.90 -13.56 13.52
CA VAL A 5 29.09 -14.18 14.57
C VAL A 5 28.35 -15.39 14.01
N GLN A 6 28.69 -16.59 14.50
CA GLN A 6 28.21 -17.89 14.03
C GLN A 6 26.94 -18.41 14.73
N ASN A 7 26.50 -17.74 15.80
CA ASN A 7 25.34 -18.14 16.61
C ASN A 7 24.16 -17.16 16.52
N PHE A 8 24.13 -16.31 15.49
CA PHE A 8 23.05 -15.35 15.27
C PHE A 8 22.10 -15.88 14.18
N TYR A 9 20.90 -16.29 14.61
CA TYR A 9 19.87 -16.85 13.73
C TYR A 9 18.57 -16.07 13.88
N PHE A 10 17.82 -15.95 12.79
CA PHE A 10 16.47 -15.38 12.78
C PHE A 10 15.52 -16.37 12.10
N PHE A 11 14.36 -16.59 12.73
CA PHE A 11 13.25 -17.25 12.06
C PHE A 11 12.40 -16.17 11.36
N CYS A 12 12.62 -16.00 10.06
CA CYS A 12 11.99 -14.93 9.28
C CYS A 12 10.59 -15.31 8.83
N GLN A 13 9.58 -14.61 9.35
CA GLN A 13 8.18 -14.67 8.92
C GLN A 13 7.71 -13.33 8.32
N HIS A 14 8.64 -12.58 7.72
CA HIS A 14 8.34 -11.30 7.10
C HIS A 14 7.45 -11.50 5.86
N ILE A 15 6.41 -10.69 5.74
CA ILE A 15 5.52 -10.66 4.58
C ILE A 15 5.79 -9.42 3.72
N THR A 16 5.52 -9.52 2.42
CA THR A 16 5.61 -8.38 1.50
C THR A 16 4.22 -7.96 1.07
N LEU A 17 3.94 -6.66 1.12
CA LEU A 17 2.61 -6.10 0.86
C LEU A 17 2.22 -6.17 -0.63
N ILE A 18 3.15 -5.88 -1.55
CA ILE A 18 2.86 -5.71 -2.98
C ILE A 18 2.25 -6.96 -3.63
N PRO A 19 2.80 -8.18 -3.44
CA PRO A 19 2.19 -9.39 -3.99
C PRO A 19 0.79 -9.65 -3.44
N THR A 20 0.55 -9.35 -2.16
CA THR A 20 -0.76 -9.51 -1.52
C THR A 20 -1.80 -8.55 -2.11
N LEU A 21 -1.44 -7.28 -2.29
CA LEU A 21 -2.33 -6.29 -2.91
C LEU A 21 -2.68 -6.66 -4.34
N ARG A 22 -1.70 -7.10 -5.13
CA ARG A 22 -1.93 -7.56 -6.51
C ARG A 22 -2.87 -8.76 -6.54
N SER A 23 -2.62 -9.78 -5.71
CA SER A 23 -3.48 -10.96 -5.65
C SER A 23 -4.91 -10.64 -5.23
N LEU A 24 -5.11 -9.66 -4.34
CA LEU A 24 -6.43 -9.18 -3.92
C LEU A 24 -7.16 -8.48 -5.07
N LEU A 25 -6.46 -7.65 -5.85
CA LEU A 25 -7.02 -6.90 -6.98
C LEU A 25 -7.32 -7.76 -8.21
N GLU A 26 -6.63 -8.89 -8.36
CA GLU A 26 -6.87 -9.85 -9.44
C GLU A 26 -8.10 -10.74 -9.21
N GLN A 27 -8.67 -10.74 -7.99
CA GLN A 27 -9.89 -11.50 -7.70
C GLN A 27 -11.10 -10.88 -8.39
N PRO A 28 -11.87 -11.63 -9.20
CA PRO A 28 -12.96 -11.10 -10.01
C PRO A 28 -14.11 -10.49 -9.20
N ASP A 29 -14.24 -10.87 -7.93
CA ASP A 29 -15.25 -10.43 -6.98
C ASP A 29 -14.70 -9.46 -5.91
N ASN A 30 -13.52 -8.86 -6.14
CA ASN A 30 -13.02 -7.85 -5.22
C ASN A 30 -13.86 -6.57 -5.29
N GLY A 31 -14.53 -6.22 -4.19
CA GLY A 31 -15.36 -5.01 -4.07
C GLY A 31 -14.57 -3.75 -3.71
N ILE A 32 -13.30 -3.66 -4.12
CA ILE A 32 -12.40 -2.58 -3.68
C ILE A 32 -12.42 -1.44 -4.70
N ASP A 33 -12.92 -0.30 -4.27
CA ASP A 33 -13.00 0.89 -5.12
C ASP A 33 -11.79 1.80 -5.07
N ALA A 34 -11.05 1.79 -3.95
CA ALA A 34 -10.00 2.74 -3.64
C ALA A 34 -9.08 2.20 -2.54
N PHE A 35 -7.84 2.71 -2.45
CA PHE A 35 -6.87 2.31 -1.43
C PHE A 35 -6.38 3.51 -0.61
N LEU A 36 -6.48 3.40 0.72
CA LEU A 36 -5.76 4.27 1.64
C LEU A 36 -4.50 3.53 2.12
N ALA A 37 -3.35 3.90 1.57
CA ALA A 37 -2.08 3.21 1.82
C ALA A 37 -1.38 3.77 3.08
N PRO A 38 -0.77 2.90 3.92
CA PRO A 38 -0.15 3.32 5.17
C PRO A 38 1.19 4.04 4.95
N GLY A 39 1.39 5.17 5.64
CA GLY A 39 2.61 5.97 5.55
C GLY A 39 3.89 5.24 5.91
N HIS A 40 3.91 4.40 6.95
CA HIS A 40 5.14 3.74 7.42
C HIS A 40 5.71 2.72 6.42
N VAL A 41 4.85 1.95 5.74
CA VAL A 41 5.30 1.01 4.70
C VAL A 41 5.79 1.80 3.50
N SER A 42 5.03 2.83 3.11
CA SER A 42 5.36 3.73 1.99
C SER A 42 6.67 4.49 2.22
N MET A 43 7.03 4.80 3.46
CA MET A 43 8.33 5.39 3.80
C MET A 43 9.50 4.47 3.46
N VAL A 44 9.30 3.15 3.58
CA VAL A 44 10.35 2.14 3.31
C VAL A 44 10.42 1.79 1.83
N ILE A 45 9.27 1.60 1.17
CA ILE A 45 9.20 1.09 -0.21
C ILE A 45 8.98 2.17 -1.27
N GLY A 46 8.71 3.41 -0.86
CA GLY A 46 8.32 4.51 -1.73
C GLY A 46 6.87 4.40 -2.23
N THR A 47 6.39 5.46 -2.89
CA THR A 47 5.07 5.50 -3.51
C THR A 47 5.01 4.76 -4.84
N ASP A 48 6.13 4.70 -5.57
CA ASP A 48 6.20 4.10 -6.90
C ASP A 48 5.86 2.62 -6.92
N ALA A 49 6.10 1.92 -5.80
CA ALA A 49 5.73 0.52 -5.62
C ALA A 49 4.23 0.27 -5.78
N TYR A 50 3.38 1.30 -5.65
CA TYR A 50 1.92 1.22 -5.77
C TYR A 50 1.39 1.63 -7.15
N ASN A 51 2.22 2.12 -8.07
CA ASN A 51 1.77 2.68 -9.36
C ASN A 51 0.89 1.72 -10.17
N PHE A 52 1.13 0.42 -10.03
CA PHE A 52 0.35 -0.64 -10.68
C PHE A 52 -1.15 -0.60 -10.33
N ILE A 53 -1.52 -0.09 -9.15
CA ILE A 53 -2.92 0.00 -8.70
C ILE A 53 -3.69 1.00 -9.58
N ALA A 54 -3.04 2.12 -9.93
CA ALA A 54 -3.61 3.10 -10.82
C ALA A 54 -3.50 2.67 -12.29
N SER A 55 -2.34 2.18 -12.75
CA SER A 55 -2.11 1.86 -14.16
C SER A 55 -2.84 0.61 -14.64
N ASP A 56 -2.81 -0.46 -13.84
CA ASP A 56 -3.32 -1.77 -14.26
C ASP A 56 -4.78 -1.92 -13.84
N PHE A 57 -5.11 -1.49 -12.61
CA PHE A 57 -6.42 -1.72 -11.99
C PHE A 57 -7.33 -0.49 -11.97
N HIS A 58 -6.83 0.68 -12.39
CA HIS A 58 -7.60 1.92 -12.49
C HIS A 58 -8.32 2.29 -11.18
N ARG A 59 -7.68 2.00 -10.03
CA ARG A 59 -8.21 2.36 -8.70
C ARG A 59 -7.43 3.54 -8.11
N PRO A 60 -8.10 4.56 -7.54
CA PRO A 60 -7.42 5.64 -6.84
C PRO A 60 -6.72 5.11 -5.58
N LEU A 61 -5.58 5.72 -5.28
CA LEU A 61 -4.78 5.43 -4.10
C LEU A 61 -4.24 6.72 -3.49
N VAL A 62 -4.26 6.82 -2.17
CA VAL A 62 -3.65 7.91 -1.41
C VAL A 62 -2.86 7.30 -0.27
N VAL A 63 -1.60 7.73 -0.12
CA VAL A 63 -0.81 7.43 1.08
C VAL A 63 -1.15 8.46 2.15
N ALA A 64 -1.53 8.00 3.34
CA ALA A 64 -1.84 8.87 4.47
C ALA A 64 -0.99 8.55 5.71
N GLY A 65 -0.83 9.56 6.57
CA GLY A 65 -0.33 9.40 7.93
C GLY A 65 -1.32 8.70 8.85
N PHE A 66 -0.99 8.65 10.14
CA PHE A 66 -1.82 7.98 11.16
C PHE A 66 -2.55 8.96 12.07
N GLU A 67 -2.32 10.26 11.92
CA GLU A 67 -3.08 11.26 12.66
C GLU A 67 -4.52 11.33 12.11
N PRO A 68 -5.52 11.62 12.97
CA PRO A 68 -6.91 11.63 12.54
C PRO A 68 -7.19 12.54 11.33
N LEU A 69 -6.52 13.69 11.28
CA LEU A 69 -6.66 14.63 10.17
C LEU A 69 -6.08 14.08 8.85
N ASP A 70 -4.95 13.37 8.91
CA ASP A 70 -4.33 12.77 7.73
C ASP A 70 -5.23 11.70 7.10
N LEU A 71 -5.87 10.88 7.96
CA LEU A 71 -6.81 9.87 7.51
C LEU A 71 -8.05 10.49 6.86
N LEU A 72 -8.64 11.52 7.49
CA LEU A 72 -9.79 12.23 6.93
C LEU A 72 -9.44 12.89 5.61
N GLN A 73 -8.31 13.58 5.53
CA GLN A 73 -7.83 14.21 4.31
C GLN A 73 -7.59 13.17 3.20
N GLY A 74 -6.98 12.03 3.55
CA GLY A 74 -6.76 10.95 2.60
C GLY A 74 -8.06 10.36 2.04
N VAL A 75 -9.08 10.18 2.89
CA VAL A 75 -10.41 9.74 2.45
C VAL A 75 -11.06 10.76 1.52
N VAL A 76 -11.01 12.06 1.85
CA VAL A 76 -11.55 13.12 0.98
C VAL A 76 -10.89 13.08 -0.40
N MET A 77 -9.55 13.00 -0.45
CA MET A 77 -8.80 12.91 -1.71
C MET A 77 -9.17 11.66 -2.53
N LEU A 78 -9.46 10.52 -1.89
CA LEU A 78 -9.90 9.32 -2.59
C LEU A 78 -11.29 9.48 -3.19
N VAL A 79 -12.22 10.07 -2.44
CA VAL A 79 -13.58 10.34 -2.91
C VAL A 79 -13.55 11.33 -4.09
N GLU A 80 -12.78 12.40 -3.99
CA GLU A 80 -12.61 13.37 -5.08
C GLU A 80 -12.03 12.73 -6.35
N GLN A 81 -10.97 11.93 -6.23
CA GLN A 81 -10.39 11.19 -7.36
C GLN A 81 -11.39 10.22 -7.99
N LYS A 82 -12.19 9.52 -7.17
CA LYS A 82 -13.22 8.59 -7.65
C LYS A 82 -14.33 9.31 -8.41
N ILE A 83 -14.78 10.47 -7.91
CA ILE A 83 -15.81 11.28 -8.56
C ILE A 83 -15.29 11.91 -9.85
N ALA A 84 -14.05 12.42 -9.86
CA ALA A 84 -13.46 13.08 -11.02
C ALA A 84 -13.10 12.11 -12.18
N ALA A 85 -12.97 10.82 -11.89
CA ALA A 85 -12.73 9.79 -12.90
C ALA A 85 -14.01 9.36 -13.66
N HIS A 86 -15.15 10.02 -13.40
CA HIS A 86 -16.42 9.85 -14.12
C HIS A 86 -16.59 10.85 -15.27
#